data_AF-A0A6C0L348-F1
#
_entry.id   AF-A0A6C0L348-F1
#
_cell.length_a   1.000
_cell.length_b   1.000
_cell.length_c   1.000
_cell.angle_alpha   90.00
_cell.angle_beta   90.00
_cell.angle_gamma   90.00
#
_symmetry.space_group_name_H-M   'P 1'
#
loop_
_entity.id
_entity.type
_entity.pdbx_description
1 polymer ?
#
loop_
_entity_poly.entity_id
_entity_poly.type
_entity_poly.pdbx_seq_one_letter_code
_entity_poly.pdbx_strand_id
1 'polypeptide(L)'
;MSGKDSIACLLTLIEQGVDLRRVELWHHRVDGAEGSTLMDWAFNDSFIEKFAAAFNLPVYFSWLQGGIEGEMLKMDAYSKPHMVETPGGIICLDRDTSRTLPATRRRFPQQSASLATRWCSSAAKIDVGRRAITNQDRFLGTKTLFVTGERRAESSNRSKYNQLEPHAVDRRKGRLGRHVDAWRPVLHYSEEQVWELLARHRVEAPVPYRLGWGRFSCMTCIYNSPKVWATIRKYFPERVTPIAGYEEEFGCTISRQKINVVDLSATAEAFDITDLDALAQARQREYVLPIFTPEGKAWQLPAGAFVTEGCGSV
;
A
#
# COMPACT_ATOMS: atom_id res chain seq x y z
N MET A 1 -0.42 -4.48 4.35
CA MET A 1 -1.31 -3.86 5.36
C MET A 1 -0.70 -2.51 5.73
N SER A 2 -1.50 -1.43 5.84
CA SER A 2 -1.04 -0.11 6.33
C SER A 2 -2.20 0.86 6.54
N GLY A 3 -3.19 0.86 5.65
CA GLY A 3 -4.36 1.76 5.73
C GLY A 3 -5.47 1.27 6.67
N LYS A 4 -6.38 2.20 6.99
CA LYS A 4 -7.50 1.99 7.94
C LYS A 4 -8.36 0.76 7.62
N ASP A 5 -8.63 0.50 6.34
CA ASP A 5 -9.51 -0.60 5.93
C ASP A 5 -8.83 -1.97 6.09
N SER A 6 -7.50 -2.01 5.91
CA SER A 6 -6.72 -3.22 6.18
C SER A 6 -6.56 -3.48 7.68
N ILE A 7 -6.43 -2.42 8.49
CA ILE A 7 -6.47 -2.51 9.97
C ILE A 7 -7.84 -3.01 10.41
N ALA A 8 -8.91 -2.45 9.86
CA ALA A 8 -10.28 -2.86 10.16
C ALA A 8 -10.52 -4.34 9.84
N CYS A 9 -9.91 -4.88 8.78
CA CYS A 9 -9.97 -6.32 8.52
C CYS A 9 -9.44 -7.14 9.70
N LEU A 10 -8.26 -6.81 10.23
CA LEU A 10 -7.70 -7.52 11.39
C LEU A 10 -8.62 -7.40 12.60
N LEU A 11 -9.11 -6.19 12.89
CA LEU A 11 -10.03 -5.96 14.00
C LEU A 11 -11.34 -6.76 13.85
N THR A 12 -11.87 -6.87 12.63
CA THR A 12 -13.03 -7.73 12.34
C THR A 12 -12.71 -9.22 12.59
N LEU A 13 -11.51 -9.71 12.25
CA LEU A 13 -11.11 -11.08 12.59
C LEU A 13 -11.08 -11.30 14.12
N ILE A 14 -10.57 -10.31 14.86
CA ILE A 14 -10.51 -10.34 16.32
C ILE A 14 -11.93 -10.40 16.91
N GLU A 15 -12.84 -9.55 16.44
CA GLU A 15 -14.24 -9.54 16.93
C GLU A 15 -15.00 -10.83 16.61
N GLN A 16 -14.63 -11.52 15.52
CA GLN A 16 -15.20 -12.81 15.17
C GLN A 16 -14.57 -13.98 15.95
N GLY A 17 -13.61 -13.74 16.83
CA GLY A 17 -12.96 -14.78 17.63
C GLY A 17 -12.04 -15.70 16.82
N VAL A 18 -11.48 -15.20 15.71
CA VAL A 18 -10.50 -15.95 14.92
C VAL A 18 -9.26 -16.25 15.77
N ASP A 19 -8.76 -17.49 15.69
CA ASP A 19 -7.48 -17.87 16.31
C ASP A 19 -6.31 -17.12 15.65
N LEU A 20 -5.82 -16.07 16.32
CA LEU A 20 -4.75 -15.20 15.82
C LEU A 20 -3.43 -15.92 15.58
N ARG A 21 -3.22 -17.12 16.17
CA ARG A 21 -2.03 -17.95 15.87
C ARG A 21 -1.99 -18.44 14.42
N ARG A 22 -3.11 -18.32 13.69
CA ARG A 22 -3.24 -18.66 12.27
C ARG A 22 -3.21 -17.43 11.36
N VAL A 23 -3.02 -16.24 11.93
CA VAL A 23 -3.03 -14.97 11.20
C VAL A 23 -1.60 -14.47 11.05
N GLU A 24 -1.27 -13.98 9.86
CA GLU A 24 -0.01 -13.31 9.57
C GLU A 24 -0.25 -12.07 8.73
N LEU A 25 0.54 -11.02 8.96
CA LEU A 25 0.43 -9.76 8.24
C LEU A 25 1.38 -9.73 7.07
N TRP A 26 0.95 -9.09 5.98
CA TRP A 26 1.73 -9.01 4.75
C TRP A 26 1.79 -7.58 4.26
N HIS A 27 2.98 -7.14 3.85
CA HIS A 27 3.16 -5.86 3.18
C HIS A 27 4.05 -5.99 1.94
N HIS A 28 3.77 -5.16 0.93
CA HIS A 28 4.52 -5.13 -0.32
C HIS A 28 5.25 -3.79 -0.42
N ARG A 29 6.58 -3.79 -0.28
CA ARG A 29 7.40 -2.56 -0.31
C ARG A 29 7.42 -2.02 -1.74
N VAL A 30 6.78 -0.87 -1.98
CA VAL A 30 6.66 -0.32 -3.35
C VAL A 30 7.99 0.20 -3.85
N ASP A 31 8.77 0.80 -2.96
CA ASP A 31 10.12 1.29 -3.24
C ASP A 31 11.20 0.19 -3.15
N GLY A 32 10.82 -1.05 -2.83
CA GLY A 32 11.78 -2.12 -2.59
C GLY A 32 12.46 -2.03 -1.22
N ALA A 33 13.57 -2.74 -1.05
CA ALA A 33 14.37 -2.72 0.18
C ALA A 33 15.79 -2.18 -0.06
N GLU A 34 16.11 -1.79 -1.29
CA GLU A 34 17.46 -1.42 -1.74
C GLU A 34 17.77 0.08 -1.58
N GLY A 35 16.92 0.84 -0.87
CA GLY A 35 17.21 2.21 -0.47
C GLY A 35 16.46 3.31 -1.21
N SER A 36 15.60 2.98 -2.18
CA SER A 36 14.70 3.98 -2.78
C SER A 36 13.76 4.57 -1.73
N THR A 37 13.46 5.85 -1.89
CA THR A 37 12.50 6.60 -1.06
C THR A 37 11.53 7.38 -1.93
N LEU A 38 11.34 6.95 -3.19
CA LEU A 38 10.60 7.72 -4.18
C LEU A 38 9.13 7.83 -3.81
N MET A 39 8.46 6.71 -3.54
CA MET A 39 7.00 6.62 -3.41
C MET A 39 6.51 6.48 -1.98
N ASP A 40 7.06 5.56 -1.19
CA ASP A 40 6.50 5.18 0.12
C ASP A 40 6.83 6.19 1.23
N TRP A 41 6.03 6.14 2.30
CA TRP A 41 6.31 6.91 3.51
C TRP A 41 7.52 6.33 4.24
N ALA A 42 8.42 7.19 4.74
CA ALA A 42 9.69 6.76 5.31
C ALA A 42 9.54 5.76 6.47
N PHE A 43 8.53 5.95 7.31
CA PHE A 43 8.28 5.14 8.50
C PHE A 43 7.49 3.84 8.24
N ASN A 44 6.96 3.63 7.03
CA ASN A 44 5.88 2.67 6.79
C ASN A 44 6.25 1.24 7.20
N ASP A 45 7.45 0.78 6.87
CA ASP A 45 7.91 -0.56 7.27
C ASP A 45 8.00 -0.70 8.79
N SER A 46 8.61 0.27 9.47
CA SER A 46 8.71 0.29 10.93
C SER A 46 7.34 0.38 11.61
N PHE A 47 6.39 1.14 11.04
CA PHE A 47 5.01 1.18 11.51
C PHE A 47 4.36 -0.19 11.44
N ILE A 48 4.53 -0.89 10.32
CA ILE A 48 3.93 -2.21 10.11
C ILE A 48 4.54 -3.25 11.06
N GLU A 49 5.84 -3.20 11.30
CA GLU A 49 6.52 -4.06 12.29
C GLU A 49 5.99 -3.80 13.71
N LYS A 50 5.94 -2.53 14.14
CA LYS A 50 5.43 -2.17 15.47
C LYS A 50 3.94 -2.46 15.61
N PHE A 51 3.16 -2.28 14.55
CA PHE A 51 1.75 -2.67 14.52
C PHE A 51 1.60 -4.20 14.66
N ALA A 52 2.38 -4.99 13.92
CA ALA A 52 2.36 -6.44 14.04
C ALA A 52 2.75 -6.90 15.45
N ALA A 53 3.80 -6.32 16.02
CA ALA A 53 4.24 -6.59 17.39
C ALA A 53 3.16 -6.24 18.43
N ALA A 54 2.45 -5.12 18.26
CA ALA A 54 1.38 -4.70 19.15
C ALA A 54 0.20 -5.69 19.21
N PHE A 55 -0.02 -6.47 18.13
CA PHE A 55 -1.00 -7.55 18.07
C PHE A 55 -0.40 -8.95 18.25
N ASN A 56 0.91 -9.04 18.53
CA ASN A 56 1.67 -10.29 18.62
C ASN A 56 1.49 -11.19 17.37
N LEU A 57 1.55 -10.59 16.18
CA LEU A 57 1.41 -11.27 14.89
C LEU A 57 2.74 -11.29 14.13
N PRO A 58 3.05 -12.38 13.39
CA PRO A 58 4.13 -12.36 12.44
C PRO A 58 3.79 -11.42 11.27
N VAL A 59 4.82 -10.80 10.69
CA VAL A 59 4.71 -9.98 9.50
C VAL A 59 5.78 -10.34 8.48
N TYR A 60 5.40 -10.36 7.20
CA TYR A 60 6.29 -10.66 6.09
C TYR A 60 6.23 -9.55 5.04
N PHE A 61 7.41 -9.11 4.59
CA PHE A 61 7.55 -8.19 3.49
C PHE A 61 7.87 -8.90 2.18
N SER A 62 7.43 -8.31 1.08
CA SER A 62 7.81 -8.77 -0.26
C SER A 62 7.92 -7.58 -1.18
N TRP A 63 8.78 -7.66 -2.20
CA TRP A 63 9.01 -6.54 -3.10
C TRP A 63 9.56 -7.01 -4.43
N LEU A 64 9.60 -6.08 -5.38
CA LEU A 64 10.38 -6.21 -6.60
C LEU A 64 11.73 -5.58 -6.32
N GLN A 65 12.85 -6.27 -6.59
CA GLN A 65 14.19 -5.72 -6.32
C GLN A 65 14.40 -4.40 -7.08
N GLY A 66 14.83 -3.36 -6.36
CA GLY A 66 14.95 -1.99 -6.89
C GLY A 66 13.63 -1.23 -6.93
N GLY A 67 12.53 -1.84 -6.48
CA GLY A 67 11.22 -1.23 -6.36
C GLY A 67 10.62 -0.71 -7.65
N ILE A 68 9.66 0.17 -7.50
CA ILE A 68 9.00 0.86 -8.61
C ILE A 68 9.96 1.78 -9.36
N GLU A 69 10.88 2.43 -8.66
CA GLU A 69 11.87 3.34 -9.24
C GLU A 69 12.81 2.57 -10.18
N GLY A 70 13.31 1.41 -9.76
CA GLY A 70 14.10 0.52 -10.61
C GLY A 70 13.33 0.08 -11.86
N GLU A 71 12.03 -0.19 -11.74
CA GLU A 71 11.19 -0.46 -12.93
C GLU A 71 11.00 0.78 -13.81
N MET A 72 10.81 1.97 -13.24
CA MET A 72 10.70 3.24 -14.00
C MET A 72 11.96 3.48 -14.83
N LEU A 73 13.13 3.26 -14.23
CA LEU A 73 14.44 3.52 -14.83
C LEU A 73 14.90 2.43 -15.81
N LYS A 74 14.17 1.31 -15.90
CA LYS A 74 14.50 0.20 -16.77
C LYS A 74 14.65 0.63 -18.23
N MET A 75 15.82 0.35 -18.80
CA MET A 75 16.19 0.65 -20.18
C MET A 75 16.87 -0.58 -20.79
N ASP A 76 16.31 -1.09 -21.89
CA ASP A 76 16.76 -2.29 -22.59
C ASP A 76 17.15 -3.46 -21.65
N ALA A 77 16.30 -3.70 -20.65
CA ALA A 77 16.59 -4.65 -19.59
C ALA A 77 15.34 -5.45 -19.18
N TYR A 78 15.58 -6.55 -18.49
CA TYR A 78 14.53 -7.32 -17.83
C TYR A 78 14.12 -6.68 -16.52
N SER A 79 12.87 -6.90 -16.13
CA SER A 79 12.45 -6.61 -14.76
C SER A 79 13.29 -7.40 -13.77
N LYS A 80 13.53 -6.83 -12.59
CA LYS A 80 14.34 -7.48 -11.56
C LYS A 80 13.58 -8.64 -10.89
N PRO A 81 14.27 -9.51 -10.13
CA PRO A 81 13.65 -10.58 -9.34
C PRO A 81 12.65 -10.06 -8.31
N HIS A 82 11.73 -10.93 -7.91
CA HIS A 82 10.91 -10.67 -6.73
C HIS A 82 11.62 -11.18 -5.48
N MET A 83 11.52 -10.43 -4.40
CA MET A 83 12.02 -10.80 -3.09
C MET A 83 10.84 -11.06 -2.17
N VAL A 84 10.90 -12.15 -1.40
CA VAL A 84 9.81 -12.56 -0.50
C VAL A 84 10.40 -13.00 0.82
N GLU A 85 10.02 -12.34 1.91
CA GLU A 85 10.29 -12.83 3.25
C GLU A 85 9.36 -14.01 3.57
N THR A 86 9.94 -15.01 4.22
CA THR A 86 9.26 -16.22 4.68
C THR A 86 9.71 -16.51 6.11
N PRO A 87 9.03 -17.43 6.83
CA PRO A 87 9.52 -17.88 8.13
C PRO A 87 10.97 -18.43 8.10
N GLY A 88 11.43 -18.93 6.95
CA GLY A 88 12.77 -19.48 6.75
C GLY A 88 13.80 -18.49 6.21
N GLY A 89 13.46 -17.19 6.12
CA GLY A 89 14.31 -16.15 5.53
C GLY A 89 13.80 -15.64 4.18
N ILE A 90 14.62 -14.85 3.50
CA ILE A 90 14.26 -14.20 2.24
C ILE A 90 14.56 -15.14 1.07
N ILE A 91 13.57 -15.36 0.20
CA ILE A 91 13.75 -16.04 -1.08
C ILE A 91 13.84 -15.02 -2.22
N CYS A 92 14.78 -15.25 -3.14
CA CYS A 92 14.90 -14.54 -4.41
C CYS A 92 14.20 -15.35 -5.50
N LEU A 93 13.30 -14.71 -6.24
CA LEU A 93 12.52 -15.33 -7.30
C LEU A 93 12.89 -14.68 -8.64
N ASP A 94 13.89 -15.27 -9.28
CA ASP A 94 14.39 -14.81 -10.58
C ASP A 94 13.29 -14.77 -11.65
N ARG A 95 13.45 -13.86 -12.61
CA ARG A 95 12.58 -13.77 -13.77
C ARG A 95 12.94 -14.86 -14.77
N ASP A 96 11.94 -15.58 -15.25
CA ASP A 96 12.08 -16.40 -16.44
C ASP A 96 12.16 -15.48 -17.67
N THR A 97 13.38 -15.36 -18.22
CA THR A 97 13.67 -14.56 -19.41
C THR A 97 13.58 -15.35 -20.71
N SER A 98 13.29 -16.66 -20.65
CA SER A 98 13.29 -17.52 -21.85
C SER A 98 12.22 -17.16 -22.88
N ARG A 99 11.14 -16.49 -22.44
CA ARG A 99 9.98 -16.10 -23.28
C ARG A 99 9.72 -14.61 -23.35
N THR A 100 10.64 -13.80 -22.81
CA THR A 100 10.46 -12.35 -22.74
C THR A 100 11.69 -11.69 -23.36
N LEU A 101 11.50 -10.57 -24.07
CA LEU A 101 12.62 -9.75 -24.54
C LEU A 101 12.89 -8.62 -23.56
N PRO A 102 14.13 -8.09 -23.50
CA PRO A 102 14.42 -6.87 -22.75
C PRO A 102 13.49 -5.73 -23.20
N ALA A 103 13.14 -4.83 -22.28
CA ALA A 103 12.22 -3.74 -22.58
C ALA A 103 12.61 -2.45 -21.85
N THR A 104 12.21 -1.33 -22.43
CA THR A 104 12.37 0.00 -21.85
C THR A 104 11.05 0.47 -21.26
N ARG A 105 11.11 1.08 -20.07
CA ARG A 105 9.95 1.70 -19.44
C ARG A 105 10.05 3.23 -19.49
N ARG A 106 11.01 3.82 -18.77
CA ARG A 106 11.37 5.25 -18.80
C ARG A 106 10.15 6.19 -18.73
N ARG A 107 9.25 5.89 -17.80
CA ARG A 107 8.00 6.61 -17.56
C ARG A 107 7.38 6.25 -16.22
N PHE A 108 6.51 7.11 -15.71
CA PHE A 108 5.68 6.83 -14.54
C PHE A 108 4.59 5.78 -14.82
N PRO A 109 4.09 5.10 -13.77
CA PRO A 109 2.78 4.47 -13.82
C PRO A 109 1.71 5.54 -13.93
N GLN A 110 0.62 5.24 -14.64
CA GLN A 110 -0.40 6.25 -14.89
C GLN A 110 -1.75 5.89 -14.29
N GLN A 111 -2.47 6.93 -13.85
CA GLN A 111 -3.85 6.87 -13.37
C GLN A 111 -4.76 6.15 -14.38
N SER A 112 -5.18 4.93 -14.07
CA SER A 112 -6.06 4.12 -14.93
C SER A 112 -6.65 2.94 -14.16
N ALA A 113 -7.83 2.48 -14.57
CA ALA A 113 -8.37 1.20 -14.12
C ALA A 113 -7.54 0.01 -14.66
N SER A 114 -6.94 0.16 -15.84
CA SER A 114 -6.11 -0.88 -16.46
C SER A 114 -4.81 -1.06 -15.69
N LEU A 115 -4.55 -2.29 -15.24
CA LEU A 115 -3.33 -2.67 -14.54
C LEU A 115 -2.07 -2.64 -15.43
N ALA A 116 -2.22 -2.73 -16.76
CA ALA A 116 -1.09 -2.55 -17.68
C ALA A 116 -0.57 -1.10 -17.67
N THR A 117 -1.47 -0.14 -17.48
CA THR A 117 -1.17 1.29 -17.40
C THR A 117 -0.83 1.72 -15.97
N ARG A 118 -1.60 1.24 -14.99
CA ARG A 118 -1.35 1.39 -13.55
C ARG A 118 -0.52 0.22 -13.04
N TRP A 119 0.66 0.09 -13.61
CA TRP A 119 1.53 -1.04 -13.34
C TRP A 119 2.22 -0.97 -11.97
N CYS A 120 2.13 0.15 -11.24
CA CYS A 120 2.50 0.18 -9.82
C CYS A 120 1.65 -0.75 -8.97
N SER A 121 0.36 -0.92 -9.30
CA SER A 121 -0.48 -1.93 -8.65
C SER A 121 -0.12 -3.33 -9.12
N SER A 122 0.08 -3.53 -10.43
CA SER A 122 0.31 -4.87 -10.96
C SER A 122 1.68 -5.42 -10.59
N ALA A 123 2.75 -4.67 -10.85
CA ALA A 123 4.13 -5.12 -10.71
C ALA A 123 4.63 -5.06 -9.26
N ALA A 124 4.31 -4.01 -8.52
CA ALA A 124 4.86 -3.80 -7.17
C ALA A 124 3.94 -4.25 -6.02
N LYS A 125 2.68 -4.64 -6.30
CA LYS A 125 1.73 -5.06 -5.25
C LYS A 125 1.11 -6.42 -5.54
N ILE A 126 0.40 -6.54 -6.67
CA ILE A 126 -0.37 -7.75 -6.99
C ILE A 126 0.55 -8.91 -7.38
N ASP A 127 1.49 -8.71 -8.31
CA ASP A 127 2.39 -9.78 -8.75
C ASP A 127 3.30 -10.25 -7.61
N VAL A 128 3.89 -9.31 -6.87
CA VAL A 128 4.68 -9.58 -5.66
C VAL A 128 3.91 -10.48 -4.67
N GLY A 129 2.68 -10.11 -4.28
CA GLY A 129 1.87 -10.91 -3.37
C GLY A 129 1.50 -12.29 -3.94
N ARG A 130 1.18 -12.37 -5.24
CA ARG A 130 0.93 -13.65 -5.92
C ARG A 130 2.17 -14.54 -5.91
N ARG A 131 3.34 -14.00 -6.24
CA ARG A 131 4.62 -14.74 -6.23
C ARG A 131 4.93 -15.25 -4.83
N ALA A 132 4.70 -14.43 -3.81
CA ALA A 132 4.91 -14.82 -2.43
C ALA A 132 4.00 -15.98 -1.97
N ILE A 133 2.71 -16.01 -2.34
CA ILE A 133 1.83 -17.15 -2.06
C ILE A 133 2.23 -18.39 -2.88
N THR A 134 2.69 -18.18 -4.12
CA THR A 134 2.86 -19.29 -5.07
C THR A 134 4.19 -20.04 -4.98
N ASN A 135 5.17 -19.50 -4.23
CA ASN A 135 6.53 -20.03 -4.12
C ASN A 135 6.92 -20.37 -2.68
N GLN A 136 5.95 -20.76 -1.85
CA GLN A 136 6.19 -21.25 -0.49
C GLN A 136 5.42 -22.56 -0.28
N ASP A 137 6.13 -23.64 0.04
CA ASP A 137 5.53 -24.97 0.21
C ASP A 137 4.58 -25.06 1.41
N ARG A 138 4.71 -24.16 2.40
CA ARG A 138 3.81 -24.09 3.56
C ARG A 138 2.34 -23.81 3.21
N PHE A 139 2.07 -23.32 2.00
CA PHE A 139 0.70 -23.12 1.48
C PHE A 139 0.17 -24.32 0.69
N LEU A 140 0.94 -25.40 0.57
CA LEU A 140 0.49 -26.64 -0.07
C LEU A 140 -0.18 -27.55 0.96
N GLY A 141 -1.26 -28.23 0.57
CA GLY A 141 -2.02 -29.12 1.45
C GLY A 141 -2.79 -28.42 2.57
N THR A 142 -2.76 -27.09 2.64
CA THR A 142 -3.50 -26.27 3.60
C THR A 142 -4.55 -25.42 2.90
N LYS A 143 -5.50 -24.87 3.68
CA LYS A 143 -6.46 -23.87 3.18
C LYS A 143 -6.00 -22.49 3.60
N THR A 144 -5.61 -21.67 2.63
CA THR A 144 -5.18 -20.29 2.87
C THR A 144 -6.32 -19.32 2.58
N LEU A 145 -6.54 -18.36 3.49
CA LEU A 145 -7.49 -17.27 3.30
C LEU A 145 -6.70 -15.96 3.12
N PHE A 146 -6.80 -15.35 1.94
CA PHE A 146 -6.17 -14.08 1.62
C PHE A 146 -7.15 -12.94 1.93
N VAL A 147 -6.87 -12.17 2.99
CA VAL A 147 -7.77 -11.14 3.50
C VAL A 147 -7.38 -9.76 2.99
N THR A 148 -8.32 -9.02 2.41
CA THR A 148 -8.09 -7.67 1.88
C THR A 148 -9.21 -6.69 2.25
N GLY A 149 -8.85 -5.41 2.35
CA GLY A 149 -9.72 -4.35 2.89
C GLY A 149 -10.49 -3.53 1.87
N GLU A 150 -10.79 -4.04 0.67
CA GLU A 150 -11.63 -3.29 -0.25
C GLU A 150 -13.08 -3.21 0.22
N ARG A 151 -13.68 -2.02 0.12
CA ARG A 151 -15.07 -1.73 0.38
C ARG A 151 -15.78 -1.33 -0.91
N ARG A 152 -17.07 -1.70 -1.03
CA ARG A 152 -17.89 -1.34 -2.19
C ARG A 152 -18.09 0.18 -2.33
N ALA A 153 -18.13 0.88 -1.20
CA ALA A 153 -18.34 2.33 -1.15
C ALA A 153 -17.15 3.16 -1.67
N GLU A 154 -15.95 2.58 -1.84
CA GLU A 154 -14.76 3.34 -2.26
C GLU A 154 -14.77 3.74 -3.74
N SER A 155 -15.45 2.98 -4.61
CA SER A 155 -15.58 3.33 -6.04
C SER A 155 -16.66 2.52 -6.75
N SER A 156 -17.18 3.06 -7.85
CA SER A 156 -18.10 2.36 -8.75
C SER A 156 -17.58 0.99 -9.21
N ASN A 157 -16.28 0.89 -9.51
CA ASN A 157 -15.64 -0.37 -9.91
C ASN A 157 -15.65 -1.45 -8.81
N ARG A 158 -15.61 -1.04 -7.53
CA ARG A 158 -15.63 -1.98 -6.39
C ARG A 158 -17.04 -2.44 -6.02
N SER A 159 -18.09 -1.75 -6.48
CA SER A 159 -19.49 -2.06 -6.17
C SER A 159 -19.91 -3.50 -6.49
N LYS A 160 -19.21 -4.16 -7.44
CA LYS A 160 -19.48 -5.52 -7.92
C LYS A 160 -18.60 -6.59 -7.30
N TYR A 161 -17.70 -6.25 -6.37
CA TYR A 161 -16.75 -7.22 -5.81
C TYR A 161 -17.48 -8.28 -4.98
N ASN A 162 -17.06 -9.54 -5.10
CA ASN A 162 -17.53 -10.61 -4.23
C ASN A 162 -16.91 -10.45 -2.84
N GLN A 163 -17.66 -10.81 -1.79
CA GLN A 163 -17.10 -10.82 -0.45
C GLN A 163 -16.13 -11.98 -0.26
N LEU A 164 -16.47 -13.16 -0.80
CA LEU A 164 -15.66 -14.36 -0.81
C LEU A 164 -15.60 -14.92 -2.23
N GLU A 165 -14.40 -15.24 -2.71
CA GLU A 165 -14.19 -15.85 -4.02
C GLU A 165 -12.87 -16.63 -4.04
N PRO A 166 -12.67 -17.60 -4.95
CA PRO A 166 -11.35 -18.19 -5.16
C PRO A 166 -10.32 -17.10 -5.51
N HIS A 167 -9.17 -17.11 -4.83
CA HIS A 167 -8.12 -16.16 -5.15
C HIS A 167 -7.52 -16.46 -6.54
N ALA A 168 -6.96 -15.47 -7.22
CA ALA A 168 -6.44 -15.61 -8.58
C ALA A 168 -5.36 -16.71 -8.74
N VAL A 169 -4.65 -17.04 -7.65
CA VAL A 169 -3.62 -18.10 -7.62
C VAL A 169 -4.12 -19.44 -7.07
N ASP A 170 -5.41 -19.56 -6.78
CA ASP A 170 -6.03 -20.84 -6.42
C ASP A 170 -5.80 -21.85 -7.53
N ARG A 171 -5.28 -23.01 -7.15
CA ARG A 171 -5.08 -24.15 -8.05
C ARG A 171 -5.40 -25.44 -7.28
N ARG A 172 -6.50 -25.45 -6.52
CA ARG A 172 -6.87 -26.61 -5.66
C ARG A 172 -7.14 -27.89 -6.45
N LYS A 173 -7.52 -27.74 -7.72
CA LYS A 173 -7.71 -28.84 -8.69
C LYS A 173 -6.46 -29.16 -9.51
N GLY A 174 -5.35 -28.44 -9.29
CA GLY A 174 -4.09 -28.64 -10.00
C GLY A 174 -3.16 -29.62 -9.28
N ARG A 175 -2.01 -29.91 -9.90
CA ARG A 175 -1.02 -30.90 -9.40
C ARG A 175 -0.61 -30.71 -7.94
N LEU A 176 -0.38 -29.47 -7.52
CA LEU A 176 0.07 -29.15 -6.15
C LEU A 176 -1.09 -28.87 -5.18
N GLY A 177 -2.35 -28.91 -5.64
CA GLY A 177 -3.53 -28.81 -4.77
C GLY A 177 -3.66 -27.50 -3.96
N ARG A 178 -2.98 -26.41 -4.34
CA ARG A 178 -2.97 -25.16 -3.58
C ARG A 178 -4.37 -24.52 -3.49
N HIS A 179 -4.95 -24.52 -2.30
CA HIS A 179 -6.25 -23.93 -2.00
C HIS A 179 -6.08 -22.53 -1.42
N VAL A 180 -6.52 -21.51 -2.15
CA VAL A 180 -6.53 -20.11 -1.69
C VAL A 180 -7.86 -19.46 -1.99
N ASP A 181 -8.56 -19.00 -0.96
CA ASP A 181 -9.73 -18.13 -1.11
C ASP A 181 -9.35 -16.68 -0.79
N ALA A 182 -10.00 -15.71 -1.43
CA ALA A 182 -9.89 -14.29 -1.14
C ALA A 182 -11.15 -13.83 -0.39
N TRP A 183 -10.97 -13.13 0.72
CA TRP A 183 -12.08 -12.64 1.55
C TRP A 183 -11.93 -11.18 1.94
N ARG A 184 -13.04 -10.45 1.84
CA ARG A 184 -13.13 -9.01 2.10
C ARG A 184 -14.08 -8.77 3.28
N PRO A 185 -13.60 -8.89 4.54
CA PRO A 185 -14.48 -8.87 5.71
C PRO A 185 -15.22 -7.55 5.88
N VAL A 186 -14.58 -6.44 5.48
CA VAL A 186 -15.12 -5.08 5.60
C VAL A 186 -15.83 -4.59 4.33
N LEU A 187 -16.12 -5.47 3.36
CA LEU A 187 -16.63 -5.09 2.04
C LEU A 187 -17.87 -4.18 2.07
N HIS A 188 -18.72 -4.40 3.06
CA HIS A 188 -19.99 -3.69 3.27
C HIS A 188 -19.92 -2.60 4.33
N TYR A 189 -18.75 -2.34 4.92
CA TYR A 189 -18.61 -1.30 5.93
C TYR A 189 -18.67 0.09 5.29
N SER A 190 -19.37 0.99 5.94
CA SER A 190 -19.25 2.43 5.68
C SER A 190 -17.89 2.95 6.17
N GLU A 191 -17.54 4.19 5.84
CA GLU A 191 -16.30 4.76 6.36
C GLU A 191 -16.39 5.04 7.87
N GLU A 192 -17.57 5.46 8.33
CA GLU A 192 -17.91 5.67 9.74
C GLU A 192 -17.67 4.39 10.53
N GLN A 193 -18.19 3.25 10.06
CA GLN A 193 -18.01 1.95 10.73
C GLN A 193 -16.53 1.54 10.82
N VAL A 194 -15.71 1.91 9.84
CA VAL A 194 -14.26 1.66 9.90
C VAL A 194 -13.61 2.51 11.00
N TRP A 195 -13.92 3.80 11.06
CA TRP A 195 -13.38 4.68 12.11
C TRP A 195 -13.87 4.32 13.50
N GLU A 196 -15.15 3.98 13.66
CA GLU A 196 -15.73 3.46 14.89
C GLU A 196 -15.04 2.17 15.35
N LEU A 197 -14.72 1.27 14.43
CA LEU A 197 -13.99 0.04 14.76
C LEU A 197 -12.58 0.34 15.28
N LEU A 198 -11.84 1.24 14.62
CA LEU A 198 -10.53 1.68 15.11
C LEU A 198 -10.65 2.32 16.49
N ALA A 199 -11.63 3.19 16.70
CA ALA A 199 -11.88 3.85 17.98
C ALA A 199 -12.23 2.87 19.11
N ARG A 200 -13.11 1.89 18.85
CA ARG A 200 -13.50 0.85 19.82
C ARG A 200 -12.32 0.00 20.27
N HIS A 201 -11.42 -0.34 19.35
CA HIS A 201 -10.18 -1.06 19.65
C HIS A 201 -9.03 -0.14 20.07
N ARG A 202 -9.30 1.17 20.20
CA ARG A 202 -8.33 2.21 20.54
C ARG A 202 -7.09 2.20 19.64
N VAL A 203 -7.21 1.78 18.38
CA VAL A 203 -6.11 1.80 17.42
C VAL A 203 -5.98 3.22 16.87
N GLU A 204 -4.80 3.81 17.04
CA GLU A 204 -4.51 5.15 16.55
C GLU A 204 -4.60 5.21 15.02
N ALA A 205 -5.11 6.32 14.51
CA ALA A 205 -5.16 6.54 13.08
C ALA A 205 -3.72 6.59 12.52
N PRO A 206 -3.43 5.88 11.42
CA PRO A 206 -2.12 5.97 10.79
C PRO A 206 -1.78 7.41 10.38
N VAL A 207 -0.50 7.77 10.45
CA VAL A 207 0.02 9.12 10.24
C VAL A 207 -0.56 9.85 9.02
N PRO A 208 -0.72 9.27 7.82
CA PRO A 208 -1.25 10.01 6.68
C PRO A 208 -2.64 10.60 6.95
N TYR A 209 -3.51 9.84 7.61
CA TYR A 209 -4.83 10.34 7.99
C TYR A 209 -4.74 11.46 9.02
N ARG A 210 -3.81 11.39 9.98
CA ARG A 210 -3.57 12.47 10.96
C ARG A 210 -3.08 13.76 10.29
N LEU A 211 -2.34 13.65 9.19
CA LEU A 211 -1.86 14.78 8.40
C LEU A 211 -2.90 15.34 7.40
N GLY A 212 -4.12 14.80 7.36
CA GLY A 212 -5.20 15.27 6.49
C GLY A 212 -5.39 14.48 5.20
N TRP A 213 -4.58 13.45 4.91
CA TRP A 213 -4.80 12.63 3.72
C TRP A 213 -6.05 11.77 3.91
N GLY A 214 -6.93 11.76 2.90
CA GLY A 214 -8.09 10.87 2.88
C GLY A 214 -7.75 9.37 2.72
N ARG A 215 -6.48 9.04 2.49
CA ARG A 215 -6.03 7.67 2.19
C ARG A 215 -4.57 7.44 2.58
N PHE A 216 -4.26 6.23 3.02
CA PHE A 216 -2.88 5.77 3.19
C PHE A 216 -2.36 5.12 1.89
N SER A 217 -2.19 5.92 0.85
CA SER A 217 -1.40 5.53 -0.33
C SER A 217 0.09 5.80 -0.09
N CYS A 218 0.93 5.49 -1.08
CA CYS A 218 2.29 6.03 -1.17
C CYS A 218 2.26 7.57 -1.01
N MET A 219 3.30 8.15 -0.43
CA MET A 219 3.41 9.59 -0.17
C MET A 219 3.31 10.41 -1.46
N THR A 220 4.06 10.05 -2.50
CA THR A 220 4.07 10.71 -3.83
C THR A 220 3.27 9.90 -4.87
N CYS A 221 2.11 9.37 -4.45
CA CYS A 221 1.27 8.55 -5.32
C CYS A 221 0.84 9.28 -6.61
N ILE A 222 0.79 8.55 -7.72
CA ILE A 222 0.30 9.03 -9.02
C ILE A 222 -1.13 9.57 -8.99
N TYR A 223 -1.90 9.26 -7.95
CA TYR A 223 -3.27 9.72 -7.72
C TYR A 223 -3.35 10.85 -6.70
N ASN A 224 -2.24 11.49 -6.34
CA ASN A 224 -2.31 12.62 -5.43
C ASN A 224 -3.02 13.80 -6.09
N SER A 225 -3.88 14.44 -5.31
CA SER A 225 -4.57 15.66 -5.70
C SER A 225 -3.59 16.84 -5.75
N PRO A 226 -3.95 17.96 -6.40
CA PRO A 226 -3.18 19.20 -6.33
C PRO A 226 -2.92 19.64 -4.88
N LYS A 227 -3.91 19.48 -3.99
CA LYS A 227 -3.81 19.82 -2.57
C LYS A 227 -2.79 18.95 -1.83
N VAL A 228 -2.75 17.65 -2.11
CA VAL A 228 -1.69 16.78 -1.58
C VAL A 228 -0.32 17.21 -2.11
N TRP A 229 -0.17 17.50 -3.40
CA TRP A 229 1.12 17.98 -3.94
C TRP A 229 1.54 19.33 -3.34
N ALA A 230 0.62 20.27 -3.13
CA ALA A 230 0.85 21.52 -2.40
C ALA A 230 1.36 21.25 -0.98
N THR A 231 0.78 20.25 -0.31
CA THR A 231 1.16 19.86 1.05
C THR A 231 2.54 19.21 1.08
N ILE A 232 2.84 18.31 0.14
CA ILE A 232 4.18 17.73 -0.01
C ILE A 232 5.19 18.82 -0.30
N ARG A 233 4.90 19.79 -1.18
CA ARG A 233 5.81 20.89 -1.46
C ARG A 233 6.08 21.77 -0.22
N LYS A 234 5.04 22.08 0.57
CA LYS A 234 5.16 22.91 1.77
C LYS A 234 5.95 22.22 2.88
N TYR A 235 5.62 20.96 3.16
CA TYR A 235 6.15 20.25 4.33
C TYR A 235 7.26 19.26 4.01
N PHE A 236 7.39 18.77 2.77
CA PHE A 236 8.38 17.76 2.38
C PHE A 236 8.96 18.08 1.00
N PRO A 237 9.50 19.30 0.78
CA PRO A 237 9.97 19.75 -0.53
C PRO A 237 10.99 18.78 -1.17
N GLU A 238 11.79 18.11 -0.34
CA GLU A 238 12.75 17.09 -0.76
C GLU A 238 12.12 15.90 -1.50
N ARG A 239 10.82 15.66 -1.31
CA ARG A 239 10.06 14.58 -1.95
C ARG A 239 9.48 14.98 -3.31
N VAL A 240 9.36 16.29 -3.59
CA VAL A 240 8.87 16.79 -4.88
C VAL A 240 9.99 16.77 -5.92
N THR A 241 11.21 17.11 -5.51
CA THR A 241 12.36 17.26 -6.42
C THR A 241 12.63 16.03 -7.28
N PRO A 242 12.70 14.79 -6.75
CA PRO A 242 12.95 13.61 -7.58
C PRO A 242 11.82 13.34 -8.58
N ILE A 243 10.57 13.61 -8.18
CA ILE A 243 9.43 13.44 -9.08
C ILE A 243 9.51 14.41 -10.25
N ALA A 244 9.75 15.70 -9.98
CA ALA A 244 9.91 16.71 -11.02
C ALA A 244 11.09 16.39 -11.95
N GLY A 245 12.22 15.94 -11.41
CA GLY A 245 13.38 15.50 -12.20
C GLY A 245 13.05 14.35 -13.16
N TYR A 246 12.29 13.35 -12.70
CA TYR A 246 11.82 12.28 -13.58
C TYR A 246 10.77 12.73 -14.60
N GLU A 247 9.95 13.74 -14.29
CA GLU A 247 9.03 14.31 -15.28
C GLU A 247 9.77 14.96 -16.45
N GLU A 248 10.85 15.69 -16.15
CA GLU A 248 11.76 16.26 -17.15
C GLU A 248 12.50 15.16 -17.93
N GLU A 249 13.14 14.22 -17.23
CA GLU A 249 13.95 13.16 -17.83
C GLU A 249 13.14 12.25 -18.76
N PHE A 250 11.88 11.94 -18.41
CA PHE A 250 11.01 11.10 -19.24
C PHE A 250 10.22 11.89 -20.28
N GLY A 251 10.20 13.22 -20.20
CA GLY A 251 9.35 14.07 -21.04
C GLY A 251 7.86 13.81 -20.82
N CYS A 252 7.46 13.32 -19.64
CA CYS A 252 6.06 13.01 -19.31
C CYS A 252 5.78 13.21 -17.81
N THR A 253 4.57 13.66 -17.48
CA THR A 253 4.17 13.94 -16.09
C THR A 253 3.66 12.71 -15.36
N ILE A 254 3.77 12.69 -14.03
CA ILE A 254 3.22 11.63 -13.17
C ILE A 254 1.68 11.62 -13.20
N SER A 255 1.06 12.77 -13.48
CA SER A 255 -0.38 12.97 -13.59
C SER A 255 -0.84 12.97 -15.05
N ARG A 256 -2.09 12.57 -15.31
CA ARG A 256 -2.70 12.66 -16.66
C ARG A 256 -3.04 14.08 -17.09
N GLN A 257 -3.01 15.03 -16.17
CA GLN A 257 -3.30 16.44 -16.46
C GLN A 257 -2.21 17.09 -17.32
N LYS A 258 -1.04 16.46 -17.50
CA LYS A 258 0.11 17.02 -18.22
C LYS A 258 0.61 18.33 -17.61
N ILE A 259 0.46 18.45 -16.30
CA ILE A 259 1.01 19.53 -15.48
C ILE A 259 2.04 18.87 -14.56
N ASN A 260 3.27 19.38 -14.54
CA ASN A 260 4.32 18.85 -13.68
C ASN A 260 3.95 19.06 -12.19
N VAL A 261 4.56 18.31 -11.29
CA VAL A 261 4.20 18.35 -9.86
C VAL A 261 4.45 19.70 -9.19
N VAL A 262 5.41 20.49 -9.68
CA VAL A 262 5.73 21.82 -9.14
C VAL A 262 4.61 22.80 -9.47
N ASP A 263 4.17 22.86 -10.73
CA ASP A 263 3.09 23.71 -11.17
C ASP A 263 1.75 23.23 -10.61
N LEU A 264 1.51 21.92 -10.59
CA LEU A 264 0.31 21.31 -10.01
C LEU A 264 0.17 21.64 -8.52
N SER A 265 1.28 21.64 -7.78
CA SER A 265 1.28 22.02 -6.37
C SER A 265 0.95 23.50 -6.14
N ALA A 266 1.15 24.36 -7.13
CA ALA A 266 0.86 25.80 -7.03
C ALA A 266 -0.62 26.13 -7.27
N THR A 267 -1.41 25.17 -7.80
CA THR A 267 -2.83 25.40 -8.11
C THR A 267 -3.77 25.16 -6.93
N ALA A 268 -3.24 24.81 -5.74
CA ALA A 268 -4.03 24.51 -4.56
C ALA A 268 -3.29 24.93 -3.28
N GLU A 269 -4.06 25.22 -2.24
CA GLU A 269 -3.52 25.47 -0.91
C GLU A 269 -3.23 24.14 -0.19
N ALA A 270 -2.07 24.04 0.48
CA ALA A 270 -1.71 22.90 1.30
C ALA A 270 -2.71 22.66 2.45
N PHE A 271 -2.74 21.44 2.98
CA PHE A 271 -3.40 21.20 4.27
C PHE A 271 -2.74 22.05 5.37
N ASP A 272 -3.56 22.49 6.32
CA ASP A 272 -3.06 23.08 7.56
C ASP A 272 -2.84 21.97 8.59
N ILE A 273 -1.58 21.53 8.73
CA ILE A 273 -1.21 20.41 9.59
C ILE A 273 -0.97 20.95 11.00
N THR A 274 -1.86 20.58 11.94
CA THR A 274 -1.77 20.94 13.36
C THR A 274 -1.19 19.82 14.24
N ASP A 275 -1.22 18.57 13.78
CA ASP A 275 -0.62 17.42 14.46
C ASP A 275 0.90 17.37 14.21
N LEU A 276 1.65 18.12 15.02
CA LEU A 276 3.10 18.27 14.87
C LEU A 276 3.87 16.97 15.17
N ASP A 277 3.32 16.09 16.02
CA ASP A 277 3.92 14.78 16.32
C ASP A 277 3.84 13.86 15.10
N ALA A 278 2.67 13.79 14.44
CA ALA A 278 2.51 13.06 13.19
C ALA A 278 3.41 13.63 12.08
N LEU A 279 3.55 14.96 12.03
CA LEU A 279 4.40 15.63 11.04
C LEU A 279 5.88 15.30 11.25
N ALA A 280 6.34 15.33 12.50
CA ALA A 280 7.69 14.93 12.86
C ALA A 280 7.95 13.44 12.54
N GLN A 281 6.98 12.57 12.86
CA GLN A 281 7.05 11.14 12.54
C GLN A 281 7.15 10.87 11.04
N ALA A 282 6.45 11.63 10.20
CA ALA A 282 6.43 11.41 8.76
C ALA A 282 7.82 11.51 8.09
N ARG A 283 8.76 12.21 8.71
CA ARG A 283 10.15 12.34 8.25
C ARG A 283 11.09 11.22 8.74
N GLN A 284 10.67 10.48 9.75
CA GLN A 284 11.51 9.47 10.39
C GLN A 284 11.33 8.11 9.72
N ARG A 285 12.40 7.30 9.70
CA ARG A 285 12.32 5.90 9.26
C ARG A 285 11.80 4.98 10.36
N GLU A 286 12.17 5.25 11.60
CA GLU A 286 11.63 4.54 12.74
C GLU A 286 10.27 5.12 13.12
N TYR A 287 9.27 4.26 13.32
CA TYR A 287 7.97 4.67 13.83
C TYR A 287 7.99 4.72 15.36
N VAL A 288 7.80 5.85 16.02
CA VAL A 288 7.87 5.99 17.48
C VAL A 288 6.55 6.36 18.13
N LEU A 289 5.54 6.73 17.33
CA LEU A 289 4.20 7.03 17.85
C LEU A 289 3.48 5.76 18.36
N PRO A 290 2.53 5.89 19.28
CA PRO A 290 1.80 4.75 19.80
C PRO A 290 0.91 4.09 18.73
N ILE A 291 0.76 2.76 18.81
CA ILE A 291 -0.20 1.98 18.01
C ILE A 291 -1.61 2.08 18.61
N PHE A 292 -1.70 2.11 19.95
CA PHE A 292 -2.96 2.23 20.67
C PHE A 292 -3.04 3.57 21.41
N THR A 293 -4.24 4.15 21.51
CA THR A 293 -4.48 5.33 22.32
C THR A 293 -4.14 5.03 23.77
N PRO A 294 -3.18 5.76 24.39
CA PRO A 294 -2.74 5.53 25.76
C PRO A 294 -3.90 5.53 26.76
N GLU A 295 -3.79 4.76 27.83
CA GLU A 295 -4.79 4.72 28.89
C GLU A 295 -5.08 6.13 29.43
N GLY A 296 -6.35 6.39 29.74
CA GLY A 296 -6.81 7.72 30.20
C GLY A 296 -6.93 8.79 29.11
N LYS A 297 -6.50 8.54 27.87
CA LYS A 297 -6.72 9.44 26.72
C LYS A 297 -7.94 9.04 25.90
N ALA A 298 -8.66 10.03 25.36
CA ALA A 298 -9.74 9.80 24.41
C ALA A 298 -9.17 9.62 22.99
N TRP A 299 -9.64 8.60 22.28
CA TRP A 299 -9.32 8.42 20.86
C TRP A 299 -9.83 9.61 20.05
N GLN A 300 -9.06 10.05 19.06
CA GLN A 300 -9.39 11.20 18.23
C GLN A 300 -9.61 10.79 16.78
N LEU A 301 -10.70 11.30 16.18
CA LEU A 301 -10.93 11.16 14.75
C LEU A 301 -9.88 11.99 13.99
N PRO A 302 -9.12 11.41 13.05
CA PRO A 302 -8.04 12.13 12.38
C PRO A 302 -8.57 13.14 11.38
N ALA A 303 -7.78 14.19 11.09
CA ALA A 303 -8.14 15.25 10.14
C ALA A 303 -8.46 14.76 8.73
N GLY A 304 -7.90 13.61 8.32
CA GLY A 304 -8.12 12.97 7.03
C GLY A 304 -9.37 12.09 6.96
N ALA A 305 -10.09 11.88 8.07
CA ALA A 305 -11.35 11.15 8.04
C ALA A 305 -12.40 11.88 7.19
N PHE A 306 -13.12 11.15 6.34
CA PHE A 306 -14.16 11.69 5.44
C PHE A 306 -13.67 12.74 4.42
N VAL A 307 -12.35 12.95 4.31
CA VAL A 307 -11.79 13.84 3.29
C VAL A 307 -11.96 13.18 1.92
N THR A 308 -12.78 13.81 1.09
CA THR A 308 -12.98 13.36 -0.29
C THR A 308 -11.99 14.11 -1.19
N GLU A 309 -10.89 13.45 -1.56
CA GLU A 309 -10.02 13.95 -2.62
C GLU A 309 -10.52 13.43 -3.97
N GLY A 310 -10.75 14.31 -4.94
CA GLY A 310 -11.18 13.96 -6.29
C GLY A 310 -10.08 13.24 -7.07
N CYS A 311 -9.80 11.97 -6.73
CA CYS A 311 -8.67 11.23 -7.25
C CYS A 311 -8.98 9.73 -7.35
N GLY A 312 -9.63 9.35 -8.45
CA GLY A 312 -9.81 7.97 -8.91
C GLY A 312 -9.51 7.87 -10.40
N SER A 313 -9.25 6.68 -10.92
CA SER A 313 -9.34 6.49 -12.37
C SER A 313 -10.79 6.64 -12.77
N VAL A 314 -11.11 7.71 -13.51
CA VAL A 314 -12.35 7.78 -14.30
C VAL A 314 -12.31 6.67 -15.36
#